data_AF-A0AAW8LKR7-F1
#
_entry.id   AF-A0AAW8LKR7-F1
#
_cell.length_a   1.000
_cell.length_b   1.000
_cell.length_c   1.000
_cell.angle_alpha   90.00
_cell.angle_beta   90.00
_cell.angle_gamma   90.00
#
_symmetry.space_group_name_H-M   'P 1'
#
loop_
_entity.id
_entity.type
_entity.pdbx_description
1 polymer ?
#
loop_
_entity_poly.entity_id
_entity_poly.type
_entity_poly.pdbx_seq_one_letter_code
_entity_poly.pdbx_strand_id
1 'polypeptide(L)'
;MEREKVSDIIIERAVELWCRALRKPKFDNGDNSDAGFFTTGLAYMNADTAAGETELDKAIERFREALVTDMKFLRDHDGEPTGKQNEYGHPGTYYFEHDLSTDYKPDKILRRAADQAGIPHKLFSWKSSVNVYDPAAVCAKFGYAAPDFYHYPLSGGRWLITQLRGRDMPLIIKAVEEGRLPEMHVEEPEAAYG
;
A
#
# COMPACT_ATOMS: atom_id res chain seq x y z
N MET A 1 -16.84 -22.15 -6.01
CA MET A 1 -15.66 -21.63 -6.73
C MET A 1 -14.85 -20.89 -5.69
N GLU A 2 -13.78 -21.51 -5.18
CA GLU A 2 -12.87 -20.84 -4.25
C GLU A 2 -12.34 -19.59 -4.94
N ARG A 3 -12.41 -18.44 -4.28
CA ARG A 3 -11.72 -17.24 -4.77
C ARG A 3 -10.22 -17.51 -4.67
N GLU A 4 -9.49 -17.21 -5.73
CA GLU A 4 -8.04 -17.25 -5.70
C GLU A 4 -7.55 -16.30 -4.60
N LYS A 5 -6.73 -16.81 -3.68
CA LYS A 5 -6.18 -16.01 -2.58
C LYS A 5 -5.14 -15.03 -3.15
N VAL A 6 -5.11 -13.81 -2.61
CA VAL A 6 -4.10 -12.80 -2.97
C VAL A 6 -2.69 -13.35 -2.71
N SER A 7 -1.83 -13.34 -3.72
CA SER A 7 -0.47 -13.88 -3.59
C SER A 7 0.44 -13.01 -2.72
N ASP A 8 1.52 -13.59 -2.20
CA ASP A 8 2.49 -12.89 -1.34
C ASP A 8 3.10 -11.66 -2.05
N ILE A 9 3.43 -11.77 -3.33
CA ILE A 9 4.02 -10.69 -4.12
C ILE A 9 3.08 -9.47 -4.26
N ILE A 10 1.76 -9.71 -4.30
CA ILE A 10 0.75 -8.63 -4.34
C ILE A 10 0.65 -7.95 -2.98
N ILE A 11 0.65 -8.70 -1.88
CA ILE A 11 0.68 -8.13 -0.52
C ILE A 11 1.95 -7.32 -0.30
N GLU A 12 3.12 -7.89 -0.64
CA GLU A 12 4.41 -7.24 -0.45
C GLU A 12 4.49 -5.95 -1.25
N ARG A 13 4.01 -5.93 -2.49
CA ARG A 13 3.92 -4.71 -3.30
C ARG A 13 2.95 -3.69 -2.70
N ALA A 14 1.79 -4.11 -2.20
CA ALA A 14 0.84 -3.21 -1.56
C ALA A 14 1.46 -2.51 -0.33
N VAL A 15 2.20 -3.25 0.50
CA VAL A 15 2.91 -2.69 1.66
C VAL A 15 4.05 -1.77 1.22
N GLU A 16 4.81 -2.18 0.21
CA GLU A 16 5.92 -1.42 -0.35
C GLU A 16 5.47 -0.03 -0.85
N LEU A 17 4.31 0.06 -1.49
CA LEU A 17 3.72 1.34 -1.92
C LEU A 17 3.36 2.24 -0.73
N TRP A 18 2.88 1.68 0.38
CA TRP A 18 2.68 2.45 1.62
C TRP A 18 4.01 2.93 2.20
N CYS A 19 5.06 2.10 2.20
CA CYS A 19 6.39 2.51 2.63
C CYS A 19 6.93 3.68 1.78
N ARG A 20 6.76 3.63 0.45
CA ARG A 20 7.10 4.75 -0.46
C ARG A 20 6.32 6.01 -0.10
N ALA A 21 5.03 5.89 0.15
CA ALA A 21 4.19 7.02 0.53
C ALA A 21 4.55 7.62 1.90
N LEU A 22 4.99 6.81 2.86
CA LEU A 22 5.46 7.29 4.17
C LEU A 22 6.78 8.07 4.07
N ARG A 23 7.65 7.75 3.10
CA ARG A 23 8.87 8.52 2.81
C ARG A 23 8.58 9.87 2.14
N LYS A 24 7.45 9.98 1.45
CA LYS A 24 7.04 11.19 0.69
C LYS A 24 5.54 11.46 0.86
N PRO A 25 5.10 11.84 2.08
CA PRO A 25 3.69 11.92 2.37
C PRO A 25 3.02 13.12 1.72
N LYS A 26 1.76 12.95 1.30
CA LYS A 26 0.92 13.97 0.67
C LYS A 26 -0.25 14.34 1.57
N PHE A 27 -0.29 15.61 1.99
CA PHE A 27 -1.31 16.13 2.91
C PHE A 27 -2.22 17.18 2.26
N ASP A 28 -2.26 17.23 0.94
CA ASP A 28 -3.11 18.18 0.22
C ASP A 28 -4.54 17.64 0.03
N ASN A 29 -5.51 18.57 -0.05
CA ASN A 29 -6.88 18.29 -0.48
C ASN A 29 -7.02 18.52 -2.01
N GLY A 30 -5.97 18.25 -2.79
CA GLY A 30 -5.90 18.62 -4.22
C GLY A 30 -5.26 19.98 -4.50
N ASP A 31 -4.48 20.51 -3.56
CA ASP A 31 -3.61 21.67 -3.80
C ASP A 31 -2.21 21.18 -4.23
N ASN A 32 -1.94 21.27 -5.53
CA ASN A 32 -0.69 20.82 -6.14
C ASN A 32 0.44 21.88 -6.07
N SER A 33 0.30 22.92 -5.24
CA SER A 33 1.33 23.96 -5.13
C SER A 33 2.47 23.53 -4.19
N ASP A 34 3.72 23.73 -4.65
CA ASP A 34 4.94 23.49 -3.84
C ASP A 34 4.93 24.26 -2.51
N ALA A 35 4.21 25.39 -2.46
CA ALA A 35 4.03 26.21 -1.27
C ALA A 35 3.04 25.58 -0.25
N GLY A 36 1.97 24.92 -0.69
CA GLY A 36 1.05 24.19 0.21
C GLY A 36 1.70 22.96 0.84
N PHE A 37 2.55 22.29 0.06
CA PHE A 37 3.35 21.12 0.45
C PHE A 37 4.38 21.43 1.54
N PHE A 38 5.20 22.48 1.35
CA PHE A 38 6.26 22.84 2.31
C PHE A 38 5.71 23.45 3.60
N THR A 39 4.67 24.29 3.52
CA THR A 39 4.20 25.05 4.70
C THR A 39 3.39 24.19 5.67
N THR A 40 2.62 23.22 5.17
CA THR A 40 1.86 22.27 6.00
C THR A 40 2.75 21.14 6.50
N GLY A 41 3.68 20.63 5.68
CA GLY A 41 4.65 19.60 6.08
C GLY A 41 5.62 20.07 7.16
N LEU A 42 6.22 21.26 7.03
CA LEU A 42 7.18 21.79 8.02
C LEU A 42 6.52 22.13 9.37
N ALA A 43 5.30 22.66 9.37
CA ALA A 43 4.58 22.95 10.62
C ALA A 43 4.25 21.69 11.42
N TYR A 44 4.01 20.55 10.75
CA TYR A 44 3.73 19.26 11.40
C TYR A 44 5.00 18.44 11.73
N MET A 45 6.11 18.65 11.01
CA MET A 45 7.41 18.03 11.24
C MET A 45 8.23 18.71 12.37
N ASN A 46 8.00 20.00 12.63
CA ASN A 46 8.75 20.77 13.63
C ASN A 46 8.40 20.48 15.10
N ALA A 47 7.41 19.64 15.38
CA ALA A 47 6.96 19.44 16.77
C ALA A 47 7.63 18.27 17.51
N ASP A 48 8.33 17.32 16.86
CA ASP A 48 9.03 16.22 17.58
C ASP A 48 10.07 15.41 16.78
N THR A 49 10.33 15.72 15.50
CA THR A 49 11.21 14.89 14.64
C THR A 49 12.61 15.50 14.49
N ALA A 50 13.36 15.50 15.60
CA ALA A 50 14.83 15.68 15.58
C ALA A 50 15.57 14.31 15.57
N ALA A 51 14.87 13.22 15.26
CA ALA A 51 15.46 11.95 14.90
C ALA A 51 15.62 11.95 13.37
N GLY A 52 16.85 12.03 12.88
CA GLY A 52 17.16 12.20 11.45
C GLY A 52 16.56 11.11 10.55
N GLU A 53 16.62 11.34 9.24
CA GLU A 53 16.08 10.45 8.17
C GLU A 53 16.32 8.95 8.42
N THR A 54 17.45 8.59 9.05
CA THR A 54 17.82 7.22 9.42
C THR A 54 16.92 6.52 10.44
N GLU A 55 16.27 7.26 11.36
CA GLU A 55 15.35 6.65 12.33
C GLU A 55 13.95 6.46 11.75
N LEU A 56 13.53 7.35 10.84
CA LEU A 56 12.29 7.19 10.09
C LEU A 56 12.37 5.97 9.16
N ASP A 57 13.49 5.78 8.45
CA ASP A 57 13.67 4.61 7.59
C ASP A 57 13.61 3.30 8.39
N LYS A 58 14.24 3.23 9.57
CA LYS A 58 14.13 2.06 10.46
C LYS A 58 12.68 1.83 10.93
N ALA A 59 11.93 2.90 11.21
CA ALA A 59 10.52 2.79 11.56
C ALA A 59 9.69 2.28 10.38
N ILE A 60 9.98 2.74 9.16
CA ILE A 60 9.30 2.28 7.93
C ILE A 60 9.57 0.81 7.67
N GLU A 61 10.77 0.30 7.93
CA GLU A 61 11.05 -1.14 7.79
C GLU A 61 10.33 -1.98 8.86
N ARG A 62 10.27 -1.53 10.13
CA ARG A 62 9.41 -2.20 11.14
C ARG A 62 7.94 -2.19 10.74
N PHE A 63 7.47 -1.09 10.15
CA PHE A 63 6.11 -0.99 9.64
C PHE A 63 5.87 -1.97 8.49
N ARG A 64 6.83 -2.09 7.57
CA ARG A 64 6.78 -3.07 6.48
C ARG A 64 6.61 -4.48 7.02
N GLU A 65 7.48 -4.89 7.94
CA GLU A 65 7.45 -6.23 8.55
C GLU A 65 6.11 -6.51 9.26
N ALA A 66 5.65 -5.56 10.08
CA ALA A 66 4.39 -5.67 10.80
C ALA A 66 3.19 -5.80 9.85
N LEU A 67 3.12 -4.93 8.83
CA LEU A 67 1.99 -4.90 7.90
C LEU A 67 1.96 -6.12 6.99
N VAL A 68 3.11 -6.57 6.45
CA VAL A 68 3.18 -7.79 5.65
C VAL A 68 2.72 -9.00 6.46
N THR A 69 3.23 -9.14 7.69
CA THR A 69 2.87 -10.24 8.60
C THR A 69 1.36 -10.25 8.87
N ASP A 70 0.81 -9.08 9.22
CA ASP A 70 -0.61 -8.92 9.51
C ASP A 70 -1.50 -9.25 8.30
N MET A 71 -1.14 -8.76 7.11
CA MET A 71 -1.91 -9.02 5.88
C MET A 71 -1.88 -10.50 5.49
N LYS A 72 -0.70 -11.14 5.49
CA LYS A 72 -0.57 -12.57 5.19
C LYS A 72 -1.37 -13.41 6.18
N PHE A 73 -1.27 -13.11 7.48
CA PHE A 73 -2.04 -13.78 8.52
C PHE A 73 -3.56 -13.65 8.28
N LEU A 74 -4.05 -12.43 8.03
CA LEU A 74 -5.49 -12.21 7.80
C LEU A 74 -6.01 -12.88 6.54
N ARG A 75 -5.24 -12.88 5.45
CA ARG A 75 -5.56 -13.62 4.22
C ARG A 75 -5.67 -15.11 4.48
N ASP A 76 -4.72 -15.66 5.22
CA ASP A 76 -4.62 -17.10 5.41
C ASP A 76 -5.75 -17.64 6.27
N HIS A 77 -6.22 -16.85 7.25
CA HIS A 77 -7.28 -17.18 8.19
C HIS A 77 -8.65 -16.55 7.86
N ASP A 78 -8.81 -15.96 6.67
CA ASP A 78 -10.04 -15.23 6.32
C ASP A 78 -11.31 -16.10 6.49
N GLY A 79 -12.29 -15.59 7.24
CA GLY A 79 -13.51 -16.31 7.59
C GLY A 79 -13.38 -17.31 8.74
N GLU A 80 -12.18 -17.58 9.26
CA GLU A 80 -12.00 -18.47 10.39
C GLU A 80 -12.44 -17.82 11.72
N PRO A 81 -12.95 -18.59 12.70
CA PRO A 81 -13.35 -18.05 14.00
C PRO A 81 -12.16 -17.49 14.79
N THR A 82 -12.33 -16.30 15.37
CA THR A 82 -11.34 -15.66 16.26
C THR A 82 -11.36 -16.19 17.69
N GLY A 83 -12.38 -16.99 18.04
CA GLY A 83 -12.64 -17.41 19.43
C GLY A 83 -13.20 -16.30 20.33
N LYS A 84 -13.48 -15.11 19.79
CA LYS A 84 -14.06 -13.97 20.52
C LYS A 84 -15.44 -13.62 19.95
N GLN A 85 -16.32 -13.04 20.75
CA GLN A 85 -17.56 -12.46 20.24
C GLN A 85 -17.29 -11.09 19.62
N ASN A 86 -18.04 -10.74 18.56
CA ASN A 86 -18.10 -9.39 18.03
C ASN A 86 -19.00 -8.49 18.89
N GLU A 87 -19.13 -7.21 18.53
CA GLU A 87 -19.91 -6.22 19.26
C GLU A 87 -21.42 -6.54 19.38
N TYR A 88 -21.92 -7.47 18.56
CA TYR A 88 -23.31 -7.93 18.55
C TYR A 88 -23.48 -9.29 19.27
N GLY A 89 -22.44 -9.83 19.90
CA GLY A 89 -22.48 -11.12 20.60
C GLY A 89 -22.38 -12.34 19.69
N HIS A 90 -22.16 -12.17 18.38
CA HIS A 90 -21.93 -13.28 17.45
C HIS A 90 -20.46 -13.72 17.46
N PRO A 91 -20.13 -14.98 17.12
CA PRO A 91 -18.74 -15.38 16.93
C PRO A 91 -18.06 -14.48 15.91
N GLY A 92 -16.98 -13.80 16.32
CA GLY A 92 -16.18 -12.99 15.43
C GLY A 92 -15.30 -13.88 14.55
N THR A 93 -15.17 -13.53 13.29
CA THR A 93 -14.25 -14.16 12.34
C THR A 93 -13.10 -13.23 11.98
N TYR A 94 -11.98 -13.79 11.54
CA TYR A 94 -10.97 -12.99 10.86
C TYR A 94 -11.55 -12.48 9.54
N TYR A 95 -11.11 -11.29 9.15
CA TYR A 95 -11.52 -10.64 7.92
C TYR A 95 -10.30 -10.07 7.23
N PHE A 96 -10.05 -10.52 6.02
CA PHE A 96 -9.01 -9.97 5.16
C PHE A 96 -9.49 -8.70 4.48
N GLU A 97 -9.02 -7.55 4.99
CA GLU A 97 -9.30 -6.25 4.39
C GLU A 97 -8.51 -6.10 3.09
N HIS A 98 -9.24 -5.99 1.97
CA HIS A 98 -8.63 -5.87 0.65
C HIS A 98 -8.34 -4.41 0.29
N ASP A 99 -8.85 -3.44 1.04
CA ASP A 99 -8.63 -2.01 0.83
C ASP A 99 -7.98 -1.38 2.05
N LEU A 100 -6.68 -1.08 1.94
CA LEU A 100 -5.96 -0.33 2.94
C LEU A 100 -6.05 1.15 2.61
N SER A 101 -6.69 1.95 3.44
CA SER A 101 -7.01 3.34 3.09
C SER A 101 -6.82 4.34 4.22
N THR A 102 -6.71 5.60 3.82
CA THR A 102 -6.63 6.75 4.70
C THR A 102 -7.71 7.77 4.33
N ASP A 103 -8.69 7.94 5.22
CA ASP A 103 -9.64 9.06 5.14
C ASP A 103 -9.33 10.05 6.27
N TYR A 104 -8.31 10.89 6.03
CA TYR A 104 -7.63 11.76 7.01
C TYR A 104 -6.88 11.05 8.14
N LYS A 105 -7.07 9.74 8.31
CA LYS A 105 -6.36 8.87 9.25
C LYS A 105 -6.25 7.45 8.67
N PRO A 106 -5.21 6.68 9.01
CA PRO A 106 -5.10 5.29 8.58
C PRO A 106 -6.25 4.44 9.14
N ASP A 107 -6.67 3.44 8.35
CA ASP A 107 -7.57 2.39 8.81
C ASP A 107 -6.98 1.56 9.97
N LYS A 108 -7.77 0.60 10.46
CA LYS A 108 -7.40 -0.23 11.61
C LYS A 108 -6.10 -1.03 11.41
N ILE A 109 -5.87 -1.57 10.21
CA ILE A 109 -4.73 -2.43 9.92
C ILE A 109 -3.46 -1.59 9.77
N LEU A 110 -3.54 -0.51 8.99
CA LEU A 110 -2.46 0.47 8.85
C LEU A 110 -2.09 1.10 10.20
N ARG A 111 -3.09 1.47 11.00
CA ARG A 111 -2.91 2.05 12.33
C ARG A 111 -2.19 1.09 13.28
N ARG A 112 -2.58 -0.19 13.29
CA ARG A 112 -1.94 -1.21 14.15
C ARG A 112 -0.47 -1.41 13.77
N ALA A 113 -0.16 -1.52 12.49
CA ALA A 113 1.23 -1.64 12.02
C ALA A 113 2.04 -0.38 12.34
N ALA A 114 1.44 0.81 12.18
CA ALA A 114 2.08 2.08 12.53
C ALA A 114 2.38 2.18 14.03
N ASP A 115 1.43 1.81 14.89
CA ASP A 115 1.59 1.78 16.35
C ASP A 115 2.75 0.86 16.77
N GLN A 116 2.86 -0.33 16.16
CA GLN A 116 3.96 -1.27 16.42
C GLN A 116 5.33 -0.71 15.98
N ALA A 117 5.36 0.00 14.86
CA ALA A 117 6.57 0.55 14.28
C ALA A 117 7.04 1.86 14.93
N GLY A 118 6.16 2.52 15.68
CA GLY A 118 6.38 3.87 16.22
C GLY A 118 6.19 4.97 15.18
N ILE A 119 5.38 4.74 14.13
CA ILE A 119 5.10 5.73 13.09
C ILE A 119 3.91 6.60 13.52
N PRO A 120 4.09 7.93 13.63
CA PRO A 120 2.97 8.84 13.89
C PRO A 120 1.92 8.75 12.77
N HIS A 121 0.64 8.56 13.11
CA HIS A 121 -0.44 8.41 12.12
C HIS A 121 -0.60 9.62 11.20
N LYS A 122 -0.16 10.80 11.67
CA LYS A 122 -0.11 12.03 10.88
C LYS A 122 0.82 11.97 9.68
N LEU A 123 1.71 10.97 9.57
CA LEU A 123 2.60 10.79 8.42
C LEU A 123 1.92 10.07 7.25
N PHE A 124 0.71 9.53 7.43
CA PHE A 124 -0.01 8.88 6.34
C PHE A 124 -0.61 9.93 5.39
N SER A 125 -0.36 9.75 4.09
CA SER A 125 -0.95 10.59 3.05
C SER A 125 -2.47 10.59 3.17
N TRP A 126 -3.13 11.74 3.06
CA TRP A 126 -4.59 11.81 3.13
C TRP A 126 -5.25 11.27 1.87
N LYS A 127 -6.48 10.78 2.01
CA LYS A 127 -7.35 10.39 0.88
C LYS A 127 -6.66 9.41 -0.06
N SER A 128 -5.89 8.50 0.51
CA SER A 128 -5.06 7.53 -0.19
C SER A 128 -5.59 6.13 0.03
N SER A 129 -5.32 5.23 -0.90
CA SER A 129 -5.72 3.83 -0.76
C SER A 129 -4.80 2.92 -1.57
N VAL A 130 -4.57 1.72 -1.05
CA VAL A 130 -3.95 0.61 -1.74
C VAL A 130 -4.89 -0.58 -1.62
N ASN A 131 -5.41 -1.06 -2.74
CA ASN A 131 -6.33 -2.18 -2.78
C ASN A 131 -5.75 -3.39 -3.52
N VAL A 132 -6.14 -4.57 -3.04
CA VAL A 132 -5.73 -5.89 -3.53
C VAL A 132 -6.95 -6.77 -3.84
N TYR A 133 -8.07 -6.15 -4.23
CA TYR A 133 -9.29 -6.87 -4.63
C TYR A 133 -9.09 -7.77 -5.84
N ASP A 134 -8.24 -7.36 -6.78
CA ASP A 134 -7.81 -8.18 -7.90
C ASP A 134 -6.61 -9.03 -7.47
N PRO A 135 -6.70 -10.37 -7.42
CA PRO A 135 -5.56 -11.21 -7.01
C PRO A 135 -4.37 -11.12 -7.98
N ALA A 136 -4.55 -10.54 -9.18
CA ALA A 136 -3.50 -10.34 -10.18
C ALA A 136 -2.84 -8.95 -10.12
N ALA A 137 -3.33 -8.01 -9.31
CA ALA A 137 -2.82 -6.64 -9.30
C ALA A 137 -2.97 -5.91 -7.97
N VAL A 138 -2.09 -4.94 -7.74
CA VAL A 138 -2.29 -3.93 -6.70
C VAL A 138 -2.80 -2.66 -7.37
N CYS A 139 -3.86 -2.04 -6.86
CA CYS A 139 -4.27 -0.71 -7.30
C CYS A 139 -4.03 0.31 -6.18
N ALA A 140 -3.28 1.35 -6.49
CA ALA A 140 -2.89 2.37 -5.52
C ALA A 140 -3.21 3.77 -6.01
N LYS A 141 -3.57 4.65 -5.08
CA LYS A 141 -3.65 6.10 -5.26
C LYS A 141 -3.23 6.81 -3.99
N PHE A 142 -2.51 7.91 -4.14
CA PHE A 142 -2.02 8.71 -3.02
C PHE A 142 -2.36 10.18 -3.21
N GLY A 143 -3.28 10.69 -2.40
CA GLY A 143 -3.78 12.07 -2.44
C GLY A 143 -5.22 12.19 -2.93
N TYR A 144 -5.82 13.34 -2.65
CA TYR A 144 -7.20 13.63 -3.07
C TYR A 144 -7.31 13.69 -4.61
N ALA A 145 -8.32 13.04 -5.16
CA ALA A 145 -8.55 12.94 -6.61
C ALA A 145 -7.35 12.38 -7.43
N ALA A 146 -6.38 11.74 -6.78
CA ALA A 146 -5.29 11.06 -7.46
C ALA A 146 -5.85 9.92 -8.32
N PRO A 147 -5.34 9.73 -9.54
CA PRO A 147 -5.77 8.63 -10.38
C PRO A 147 -5.34 7.29 -9.80
N ASP A 148 -6.11 6.25 -10.09
CA ASP A 148 -5.77 4.87 -9.76
C ASP A 148 -4.63 4.37 -10.66
N PHE A 149 -3.57 3.86 -10.05
CA PHE A 149 -2.49 3.14 -10.75
C PHE A 149 -2.49 1.67 -10.35
N TYR A 150 -2.53 0.81 -11.34
CA TYR A 150 -2.46 -0.63 -11.22
C TYR A 150 -1.02 -1.10 -11.43
N HIS A 151 -0.55 -1.95 -10.53
CA HIS A 151 0.74 -2.62 -10.56
C HIS A 151 0.48 -4.10 -10.84
N TYR A 152 0.84 -4.53 -12.05
CA TYR A 152 0.76 -5.93 -12.49
C TYR A 152 2.15 -6.57 -12.43
N PRO A 153 2.31 -7.73 -11.79
CA PRO A 153 3.61 -8.40 -11.73
C PRO A 153 4.02 -8.90 -13.12
N LEU A 154 5.29 -8.72 -13.44
CA LEU A 154 5.95 -9.21 -14.65
C LEU A 154 7.05 -10.22 -14.28
N SER A 155 7.58 -10.89 -15.28
CA SER A 155 8.72 -11.78 -15.18
C SER A 155 9.97 -11.04 -14.68
N GLY A 156 10.80 -11.73 -13.89
CA GLY A 156 12.05 -11.17 -13.35
C GLY A 156 11.85 -10.17 -12.21
N GLY A 157 10.69 -10.15 -11.55
CA GLY A 157 10.41 -9.23 -10.43
C GLY A 157 10.07 -7.80 -10.87
N ARG A 158 9.86 -7.58 -12.18
CA ARG A 158 9.42 -6.30 -12.75
C ARG A 158 7.93 -6.07 -12.49
N TRP A 159 7.50 -4.83 -12.67
CA TRP A 159 6.09 -4.45 -12.53
C TRP A 159 5.64 -3.54 -13.68
N LEU A 160 4.53 -3.89 -14.32
CA LEU A 160 3.82 -2.98 -15.22
C LEU A 160 2.97 -2.02 -14.38
N ILE A 161 3.20 -0.72 -14.56
CA ILE A 161 2.46 0.34 -13.86
C ILE A 161 1.59 1.08 -14.88
N THR A 162 0.28 1.07 -14.69
CA THR A 162 -0.66 1.62 -15.67
C THR A 162 -1.98 2.04 -15.05
N GLN A 163 -2.76 2.87 -15.75
CA GLN A 163 -4.16 3.16 -15.41
C GLN A 163 -5.13 2.20 -16.11
N LEU A 164 -4.61 1.31 -16.98
CA LEU A 164 -5.41 0.30 -17.66
C LEU A 164 -5.80 -0.82 -16.69
N ARG A 165 -7.03 -1.30 -16.82
CA ARG A 165 -7.58 -2.42 -16.05
C ARG A 165 -8.62 -3.18 -16.87
N GLY A 166 -8.89 -4.42 -16.48
CA GLY A 166 -9.98 -5.22 -17.04
C GLY A 166 -9.51 -6.50 -17.72
N ARG A 167 -10.41 -7.12 -18.48
CA ARG A 167 -10.23 -8.50 -18.98
C ARG A 167 -9.12 -8.66 -20.00
N ASP A 168 -8.71 -7.58 -20.65
CA ASP A 168 -7.66 -7.60 -21.68
C ASP A 168 -6.25 -7.49 -21.09
N MET A 169 -6.11 -7.26 -19.77
CA MET A 169 -4.80 -7.11 -19.13
C MET A 169 -3.85 -8.28 -19.34
N PRO A 170 -4.29 -9.57 -19.34
CA PRO A 170 -3.39 -10.68 -19.66
C PRO A 170 -2.76 -10.58 -21.06
N LEU A 171 -3.48 -10.03 -22.05
CA LEU A 171 -2.96 -9.82 -23.41
C LEU A 171 -1.97 -8.64 -23.45
N ILE A 172 -2.27 -7.58 -22.71
CA ILE A 172 -1.40 -6.40 -22.58
C ILE A 172 -0.09 -6.79 -21.88
N ILE A 173 -0.17 -7.49 -20.75
CA ILE A 173 1.00 -8.01 -20.01
C ILE A 173 1.87 -8.86 -20.94
N LYS A 174 1.27 -9.80 -21.66
CA LYS A 174 2.00 -10.62 -22.63
C LYS A 174 2.70 -9.78 -23.71
N ALA A 175 2.03 -8.74 -24.23
CA ALA A 175 2.63 -7.85 -25.22
C ALA A 175 3.79 -7.02 -24.65
N VAL A 176 3.71 -6.59 -23.39
CA VAL A 176 4.80 -5.90 -22.67
C VAL A 176 5.99 -6.84 -22.48
N GLU A 177 5.75 -8.08 -22.03
CA GLU A 177 6.79 -9.11 -21.86
C GLU A 177 7.54 -9.43 -23.15
N GLU A 178 6.83 -9.45 -24.27
CA GLU A 178 7.39 -9.69 -25.61
C GLU A 178 8.05 -8.45 -26.22
N GLY A 179 8.09 -7.31 -25.50
CA GLY A 179 8.67 -6.06 -25.98
C GLY A 179 7.87 -5.38 -27.09
N ARG A 180 6.59 -5.75 -27.28
CA ARG A 180 5.70 -5.18 -28.32
C ARG A 180 5.07 -3.84 -27.93
N LEU A 181 5.16 -3.45 -26.65
CA LEU A 181 4.64 -2.19 -26.10
C LEU A 181 5.75 -1.47 -25.30
N PRO A 182 6.82 -0.98 -25.95
CA PRO A 182 7.98 -0.38 -25.27
C PRO A 182 7.68 0.97 -24.58
N GLU A 183 6.56 1.61 -24.92
CA GLU A 183 6.11 2.87 -24.33
C GLU A 183 5.46 2.71 -22.94
N MET A 184 5.11 1.48 -22.56
CA MET A 184 4.48 1.21 -21.27
C MET A 184 5.48 1.38 -20.12
N HIS A 185 5.02 1.95 -19.02
CA HIS A 185 5.86 2.13 -17.84
C HIS A 185 6.08 0.80 -17.12
N VAL A 186 7.31 0.30 -17.19
CA VAL A 186 7.77 -0.87 -16.43
C VAL A 186 8.75 -0.40 -15.36
N GLU A 187 8.48 -0.80 -14.13
CA GLU A 187 9.42 -0.67 -13.02
C GLU A 187 10.30 -1.92 -12.98
N GLU A 188 11.61 -1.69 -13.04
CA GLU A 188 12.64 -2.72 -12.89
C GLU A 188 12.82 -3.08 -11.41
N PRO A 189 13.20 -4.33 -11.08
CA PRO A 189 13.49 -4.70 -9.70
C PRO A 189 14.59 -3.80 -9.13
N GLU A 190 14.40 -3.33 -7.90
CA GLU A 190 15.48 -2.65 -7.18
C GLU A 190 16.64 -3.63 -7.07
N ALA A 191 17.84 -3.23 -7.55
CA ALA A 191 19.02 -4.05 -7.43
C ALA A 191 19.21 -4.38 -5.95
N ALA A 192 19.24 -5.67 -5.61
CA ALA A 192 19.58 -6.10 -4.26
C ALA A 192 20.95 -5.48 -3.95
N TYR A 193 20.97 -4.49 -3.05
CA TYR A 193 22.21 -3.98 -2.50
C TYR A 193 22.88 -5.17 -1.80
N GLY A 194 23.90 -5.72 -2.46
CA GLY A 194 24.74 -6.79 -1.92
C GLY A 194 25.69 -6.31 -0.84
#